data_AF-A0AA95JVI7-F1
#
_entry.id   AF-A0AA95JVI7-F1
#
_cell.length_a   1.000
_cell.length_b   1.000
_cell.length_c   1.000
_cell.angle_alpha   90.00
_cell.angle_beta   90.00
_cell.angle_gamma   90.00
#
_symmetry.space_group_name_H-M   'P 1'
#
loop_
_entity.id
_entity.type
_entity.pdbx_description
1 polymer ?
#
loop_
_entity_poly.entity_id
_entity_poly.type
_entity_poly.pdbx_seq_one_letter_code
_entity_poly.pdbx_strand_id
1 'polypeptide(L)'
;MVRRLAVLAAVLAAVLVLAGGTAAGVRHLRADHDGRRGVPVYAVAPAVPVATRVVRHRGAPPTCIVATHGSGAGPSSGTTWLDPRPSGGELLWRPGLNSRHCRASLAVLDAAHARALVAAVDSAPVQAPGRSSCPMDDGSSVTAYLSHPGTAEAEVVTIELRGCQLVAAPGRSVLTTTTALRRALGPPPKGL
;
A
#
# COMPACT_ATOMS: atom_id res chain seq x y z
N MET A 1 11.33 61.93 -6.87
CA MET A 1 9.93 62.36 -7.04
C MET A 1 9.13 61.15 -7.53
N VAL A 2 8.60 60.36 -6.60
CA VAL A 2 7.16 60.31 -6.22
C VAL A 2 6.25 59.80 -7.36
N ARG A 3 5.84 58.53 -7.18
CA ARG A 3 4.49 57.94 -7.38
C ARG A 3 3.56 58.62 -8.40
N ARG A 4 2.90 57.82 -9.26
CA ARG A 4 1.43 57.59 -9.19
C ARG A 4 0.88 56.65 -10.29
N LEU A 5 0.04 55.71 -9.83
CA LEU A 5 -1.05 54.93 -10.46
C LEU A 5 -0.69 54.01 -11.64
N ALA A 6 -0.73 52.67 -11.58
CA ALA A 6 -1.68 51.71 -11.01
C ALA A 6 -3.06 51.63 -11.72
N VAL A 7 -3.39 50.38 -12.09
CA VAL A 7 -4.73 49.79 -12.33
C VAL A 7 -5.26 49.83 -13.79
N LEU A 8 -5.16 48.69 -14.49
CA LEU A 8 -6.31 47.94 -15.06
C LEU A 8 -5.79 46.56 -15.55
N ALA A 9 -6.17 45.49 -14.86
CA ALA A 9 -7.09 44.45 -15.33
C ALA A 9 -6.45 43.49 -16.36
N ALA A 10 -5.88 42.37 -15.93
CA ALA A 10 -6.57 41.10 -15.65
C ALA A 10 -7.20 40.45 -16.91
N VAL A 11 -7.06 39.13 -16.99
CA VAL A 11 -7.54 38.21 -18.05
C VAL A 11 -6.50 37.88 -19.12
N LEU A 12 -5.70 36.83 -18.88
CA LEU A 12 -5.84 35.57 -19.64
C LEU A 12 -5.01 34.49 -18.96
N ALA A 13 -5.69 33.58 -18.27
CA ALA A 13 -5.14 32.30 -17.84
C ALA A 13 -5.09 31.38 -19.06
N ALA A 14 -3.89 31.03 -19.52
CA ALA A 14 -3.67 29.90 -20.42
C ALA A 14 -3.01 28.78 -19.62
N VAL A 15 -3.86 27.84 -19.21
CA VAL A 15 -3.51 26.57 -18.60
C VAL A 15 -2.79 25.73 -19.66
N LEU A 16 -1.47 25.57 -19.54
CA LEU A 16 -0.75 24.44 -20.15
C LEU A 16 -0.37 23.46 -19.04
N VAL A 17 -1.27 22.51 -18.79
CA VAL A 17 -0.95 21.27 -18.08
C VAL A 17 -0.17 20.40 -19.05
N LEU A 18 1.15 20.51 -19.01
CA LEU A 18 2.02 19.47 -19.55
C LEU A 18 1.91 18.27 -18.61
N ALA A 19 1.18 17.26 -19.08
CA ALA A 19 1.11 15.92 -18.52
C ALA A 19 2.50 15.26 -18.60
N GLY A 20 3.39 15.62 -17.67
CA GLY A 20 4.58 14.86 -17.34
C GLY A 20 4.23 13.87 -16.24
N GLY A 21 3.79 12.67 -16.63
CA GLY A 21 3.52 11.59 -15.68
C GLY A 21 4.78 11.29 -14.86
N THR A 22 4.76 11.66 -13.57
CA THR A 22 5.73 11.14 -12.62
C THR A 22 5.38 9.68 -12.38
N ALA A 23 5.97 8.80 -13.19
CA ALA A 23 6.14 7.41 -12.80
C ALA A 23 6.89 7.43 -11.46
N ALA A 24 6.20 7.10 -10.38
CA ALA A 24 6.82 6.86 -9.09
C ALA A 24 7.80 5.70 -9.28
N GLY A 25 9.07 6.04 -9.47
CA GLY A 25 10.13 5.08 -9.70
C GLY A 25 10.40 4.30 -8.43
N VAL A 26 9.85 3.10 -8.34
CA VAL A 26 10.35 2.08 -7.42
C VAL A 26 11.81 1.83 -7.81
N ARG A 27 12.75 2.36 -7.03
CA ARG A 27 14.17 2.06 -7.23
C ARG A 27 14.39 0.61 -6.84
N HIS A 28 14.54 -0.26 -7.84
CA HIS A 28 14.99 -1.63 -7.67
C HIS A 28 16.41 -1.64 -7.08
N LEU A 29 16.50 -1.70 -5.76
CA LEU A 29 17.74 -2.01 -5.06
C LEU A 29 18.00 -3.52 -5.22
N ARG A 30 19.16 -3.87 -5.77
CA ARG A 30 19.66 -5.24 -5.83
C ARG A 30 19.68 -5.81 -4.42
N ALA A 31 19.12 -6.99 -4.26
CA ALA A 31 19.05 -7.64 -2.97
C ALA A 31 20.20 -8.63 -2.78
N ASP A 32 20.91 -8.45 -1.67
CA ASP A 32 21.89 -9.42 -1.17
C ASP A 32 21.20 -10.72 -0.73
N HIS A 33 21.84 -11.84 -1.06
CA HIS A 33 21.36 -13.21 -0.86
C HIS A 33 21.77 -13.84 0.48
N ASP A 34 22.33 -13.07 1.41
CA ASP A 34 22.58 -13.55 2.75
C ASP A 34 21.29 -13.49 3.56
N GLY A 35 20.92 -14.56 4.27
CA GLY A 35 19.73 -14.65 5.15
C GLY A 35 19.68 -13.67 6.33
N ARG A 36 20.38 -12.53 6.23
CA ARG A 36 20.27 -11.35 7.09
C ARG A 36 19.03 -10.57 6.70
N ARG A 37 18.41 -9.89 7.68
CA ARG A 37 17.40 -8.85 7.44
C ARG A 37 17.98 -7.85 6.41
N GLY A 38 17.58 -7.97 5.14
CA GLY A 38 18.02 -7.04 4.08
C GLY A 38 17.36 -5.68 4.25
N VAL A 39 17.82 -4.62 3.56
CA VAL A 39 17.31 -3.24 3.72
C VAL A 39 15.77 -3.17 3.73
N PRO A 40 15.14 -2.43 4.67
CA PRO A 40 13.70 -2.20 4.67
C PRO A 40 13.18 -1.74 3.31
N VAL A 41 11.97 -2.16 2.95
CA VAL A 41 11.36 -1.75 1.68
C VAL A 41 10.58 -0.47 1.92
N TYR A 42 11.03 0.63 1.33
CA TYR A 42 10.41 1.94 1.48
C TYR A 42 9.58 2.33 0.26
N ALA A 43 8.50 3.07 0.51
CA ALA A 43 7.65 3.68 -0.51
C ALA A 43 7.04 4.99 0.01
N VAL A 44 6.57 5.81 -0.92
CA VAL A 44 5.80 7.02 -0.61
C VAL A 44 4.37 6.63 -0.27
N ALA A 45 3.91 6.99 0.93
CA ALA A 45 2.52 6.82 1.34
C ALA A 45 1.62 7.74 0.49
N PRO A 46 0.45 7.26 0.01
CA PRO A 46 -0.44 8.08 -0.78
C PRO A 46 -1.14 9.12 0.10
N ALA A 47 -1.04 10.40 -0.24
CA ALA A 47 -1.68 11.48 0.53
C ALA A 47 -3.23 11.45 0.50
N VAL A 48 -3.81 10.72 -0.45
CA VAL A 48 -5.27 10.52 -0.57
C VAL A 48 -5.56 9.07 -0.98
N PRO A 49 -6.73 8.52 -0.66
CA PRO A 49 -7.07 7.16 -1.07
C PRO A 49 -7.00 7.01 -2.60
N VAL A 50 -6.33 5.96 -3.06
CA VAL A 50 -6.13 5.70 -4.48
C VAL A 50 -7.49 5.45 -5.15
N ALA A 51 -7.71 6.03 -6.33
CA ALA A 51 -8.93 5.82 -7.09
C ALA A 51 -9.12 4.33 -7.41
N THR A 52 -10.33 3.82 -7.16
CA THR A 52 -10.74 2.48 -7.59
C THR A 52 -11.72 2.63 -8.74
N ARG A 53 -11.64 1.74 -9.74
CA ARG A 53 -12.46 1.83 -10.95
C ARG A 53 -13.57 0.81 -10.91
N VAL A 54 -14.80 1.26 -11.15
CA VAL A 54 -15.92 0.35 -11.44
C VAL A 54 -15.90 0.03 -12.93
N VAL A 55 -15.80 -1.24 -13.28
CA VAL A 55 -16.01 -1.73 -14.64
C VAL A 55 -17.41 -2.32 -14.73
N ARG A 56 -18.13 -1.96 -15.79
CA ARG A 56 -19.47 -2.47 -16.09
C ARG A 56 -19.38 -3.33 -17.33
N HIS A 57 -19.70 -4.61 -17.20
CA HIS A 57 -19.84 -5.52 -18.33
C HIS A 57 -21.31 -5.66 -18.69
N ARG A 58 -21.63 -5.77 -19.99
CA ARG A 58 -23.02 -5.93 -20.46
C ARG A 58 -23.57 -7.27 -19.93
N GLY A 59 -24.67 -7.22 -19.19
CA GLY A 59 -25.31 -8.43 -18.63
C GLY A 59 -24.67 -8.97 -17.34
N ALA A 60 -23.72 -8.26 -16.72
CA ALA A 60 -23.10 -8.66 -15.46
C ALA A 60 -23.13 -7.52 -14.42
N PRO A 61 -23.10 -7.85 -13.12
CA PRO A 61 -23.00 -6.83 -12.07
C PRO A 61 -21.70 -6.01 -12.21
N PRO A 62 -21.69 -4.74 -11.75
CA PRO A 62 -20.49 -3.91 -11.76
C PRO A 62 -19.38 -4.55 -10.92
N THR A 63 -18.15 -4.55 -11.43
CA THR A 63 -16.98 -5.12 -10.77
C THR A 63 -16.01 -4.02 -10.37
N CYS A 64 -15.52 -4.09 -9.13
CA CYS A 64 -14.44 -3.25 -8.66
C CYS A 64 -13.09 -3.74 -9.14
N ILE A 65 -12.41 -2.93 -9.94
CA ILE A 65 -11.02 -3.18 -10.28
C ILE A 65 -10.16 -2.18 -9.51
N VAL A 66 -9.33 -2.75 -8.65
CA VAL A 66 -8.25 -2.03 -7.99
C VAL A 66 -6.98 -2.33 -8.78
N ALA A 67 -6.15 -1.31 -9.04
CA ALA A 67 -4.83 -1.52 -9.64
C ALA A 67 -3.94 -2.30 -8.67
N THR A 68 -4.06 -3.62 -8.65
CA THR A 68 -3.21 -4.46 -7.81
C THR A 68 -1.78 -4.34 -8.35
N HIS A 69 -0.84 -3.95 -7.48
CA HIS A 69 0.52 -4.39 -7.68
C HIS A 69 0.46 -5.86 -7.34
N GLY A 70 0.42 -6.70 -8.39
CA GLY A 70 0.28 -8.14 -8.20
C GLY A 70 1.32 -8.63 -7.19
N SER A 71 0.87 -9.46 -6.25
CA SER A 71 1.70 -10.29 -5.37
C SER A 71 2.45 -11.35 -6.19
N GLY A 72 3.06 -10.93 -7.31
CA GLY A 72 3.68 -11.80 -8.27
C GLY A 72 4.83 -12.54 -7.60
N ALA A 73 4.76 -13.86 -7.62
CA ALA A 73 5.83 -14.80 -7.31
C ALA A 73 6.99 -14.65 -8.30
N GLY A 74 7.65 -13.49 -8.30
CA GLY A 74 8.97 -13.31 -8.88
C GLY A 74 10.03 -13.89 -7.94
N PRO A 75 11.28 -14.06 -8.40
CA PRO A 75 12.37 -14.44 -7.52
C PRO A 75 12.47 -13.44 -6.37
N SER A 76 12.16 -13.90 -5.16
CA SER A 76 12.26 -13.12 -3.94
C SER A 76 13.63 -13.30 -3.30
N SER A 77 14.09 -12.26 -2.63
CA SER A 77 15.37 -12.22 -1.94
C SER A 77 15.13 -11.78 -0.50
N GLY A 78 15.36 -12.69 0.43
CA GLY A 78 15.11 -12.46 1.86
C GLY A 78 13.62 -12.44 2.23
N THR A 79 13.36 -12.61 3.53
CA THR A 79 12.01 -12.67 4.10
C THR A 79 11.41 -11.27 4.29
N THR A 80 10.09 -11.11 4.12
CA THR A 80 9.40 -9.87 4.50
C THR A 80 9.58 -9.63 6.00
N TRP A 81 9.99 -8.43 6.40
CA TRP A 81 10.14 -8.01 7.79
C TRP A 81 9.89 -6.50 7.90
N LEU A 82 9.70 -6.00 9.12
CA LEU A 82 9.51 -4.57 9.42
C LEU A 82 10.44 -4.09 10.54
N ASP A 83 10.88 -2.84 10.50
CA ASP A 83 11.69 -2.24 11.58
C ASP A 83 10.89 -2.14 12.89
N PRO A 84 11.45 -2.57 14.04
CA PRO A 84 10.74 -2.66 15.32
C PRO A 84 10.24 -1.34 15.90
N ARG A 85 10.67 -0.17 15.41
CA ARG A 85 10.38 1.13 16.06
C ARG A 85 9.68 2.15 15.16
N PRO A 86 8.50 1.82 14.62
CA PRO A 86 7.71 2.81 13.90
C PRO A 86 7.22 3.91 14.85
N SER A 87 7.18 5.14 14.34
CA SER A 87 6.56 6.29 15.00
C SER A 87 5.06 6.40 14.74
N GLY A 88 4.54 5.61 13.80
CA GLY A 88 3.14 5.58 13.37
C GLY A 88 3.05 5.09 11.93
N GLY A 89 1.97 5.43 11.25
CA GLY A 89 1.84 5.14 9.83
C GLY A 89 0.43 5.32 9.30
N GLU A 90 0.18 4.72 8.15
CA GLU A 90 -1.11 4.72 7.46
C GLU A 90 -1.44 3.32 6.96
N LEU A 91 -2.73 2.98 6.99
CA LEU A 91 -3.28 1.77 6.39
C LEU A 91 -4.14 2.17 5.20
N LEU A 92 -3.72 1.79 4.00
CA LEU A 92 -4.52 1.89 2.78
C LEU A 92 -5.33 0.61 2.61
N TRP A 93 -6.62 0.70 2.88
CA TRP A 93 -7.58 -0.37 2.67
C TRP A 93 -8.08 -0.36 1.23
N ARG A 94 -8.01 -1.51 0.57
CA ARG A 94 -8.39 -1.68 -0.82
C ARG A 94 -9.52 -2.70 -0.91
N PRO A 95 -10.65 -2.35 -1.58
CA PRO A 95 -11.77 -3.26 -1.71
C PRO A 95 -11.40 -4.45 -2.61
N GLY A 96 -12.05 -5.58 -2.39
CA GLY A 96 -11.97 -6.72 -3.29
C GLY A 96 -12.82 -6.52 -4.55
N LEU A 97 -12.59 -7.39 -5.53
CA LEU A 97 -13.46 -7.65 -6.65
C LEU A 97 -14.90 -7.83 -6.13
N ASN A 98 -15.84 -7.18 -6.81
CA ASN A 98 -17.27 -7.21 -6.46
C ASN A 98 -17.66 -6.57 -5.12
N SER A 99 -16.79 -5.80 -4.44
CA SER A 99 -17.24 -5.00 -3.30
C SER A 99 -18.40 -4.07 -3.71
N ARG A 100 -19.41 -3.97 -2.84
CA ARG A 100 -20.53 -3.03 -3.02
C ARG A 100 -20.04 -1.58 -2.99
N HIS A 101 -18.99 -1.31 -2.22
CA HIS A 101 -18.37 0.00 -2.12
C HIS A 101 -17.01 -0.01 -2.80
N CYS A 102 -16.98 0.50 -4.03
CA CYS A 102 -15.76 0.63 -4.82
C CYS A 102 -14.97 1.87 -4.42
N ARG A 103 -14.39 1.85 -3.22
CA ARG A 103 -13.58 2.95 -2.69
C ARG A 103 -12.45 2.38 -1.85
N ALA A 104 -11.22 2.85 -2.10
CA ALA A 104 -10.15 2.68 -1.13
C ALA A 104 -10.34 3.68 0.02
N SER A 105 -9.79 3.37 1.19
CA SER A 105 -9.77 4.29 2.33
C SER A 105 -8.43 4.29 3.02
N LEU A 106 -8.11 5.40 3.68
CA LEU A 106 -6.90 5.55 4.49
C LEU A 106 -7.31 5.65 5.96
N ALA A 107 -6.56 4.95 6.81
CA ALA A 107 -6.64 5.06 8.25
C ALA A 107 -5.27 5.42 8.81
N VAL A 108 -5.22 6.37 9.74
CA VAL A 108 -3.99 6.70 10.46
C VAL A 108 -3.73 5.65 11.53
N LEU A 109 -2.48 5.23 11.65
CA LEU A 109 -2.00 4.29 12.64
C LEU A 109 -1.11 5.02 13.64
N ASP A 110 -1.48 4.99 14.91
CA ASP A 110 -0.61 5.52 15.97
C ASP A 110 0.60 4.60 16.20
N ALA A 111 1.57 5.08 16.99
CA ALA A 111 2.79 4.34 17.29
C ALA A 111 2.53 2.98 17.97
N ALA A 112 1.50 2.87 18.81
CA ALA A 112 1.21 1.65 19.55
C ALA A 112 0.66 0.56 18.60
N HIS A 113 -0.29 0.92 17.75
CA HIS A 113 -0.85 0.04 16.73
C HIS A 113 0.18 -0.33 15.66
N ALA A 114 1.04 0.62 15.26
CA ALA A 114 2.14 0.35 14.33
C ALA A 114 3.12 -0.69 14.90
N ARG A 115 3.51 -0.55 16.16
CA ARG A 115 4.39 -1.55 16.84
C ARG A 115 3.71 -2.91 16.98
N ALA A 116 2.41 -2.94 17.25
CA ALA A 116 1.64 -4.18 17.30
C ALA A 116 1.61 -4.88 15.93
N LEU A 117 1.48 -4.11 14.84
CA LEU A 117 1.54 -4.64 13.47
C LEU A 117 2.93 -5.21 13.17
N VAL A 118 3.99 -4.49 13.51
CA VAL A 118 5.37 -4.98 13.34
C VAL A 118 5.59 -6.29 14.08
N ALA A 119 5.22 -6.36 15.36
CA ALA A 119 5.34 -7.59 16.14
C ALA A 119 4.56 -8.75 15.52
N ALA A 120 3.37 -8.47 14.98
CA ALA A 120 2.56 -9.48 14.32
C ALA A 120 3.20 -10.00 13.01
N VAL A 121 3.80 -9.11 12.22
CA VAL A 121 4.55 -9.48 10.99
C VAL A 121 5.80 -10.28 11.35
N ASP A 122 6.57 -9.86 12.34
CA ASP A 122 7.81 -10.54 12.76
C ASP A 122 7.54 -11.96 13.27
N SER A 123 6.37 -12.19 13.87
CA SER A 123 5.91 -13.51 14.32
C SER A 123 5.24 -14.37 13.24
N ALA A 124 4.99 -13.81 12.04
CA ALA A 124 4.24 -14.52 11.00
C ALA A 124 5.12 -15.58 10.31
N PRO A 125 4.59 -16.79 10.08
CA PRO A 125 5.38 -17.85 9.47
C PRO A 125 5.62 -17.56 7.99
N VAL A 126 6.82 -17.86 7.52
CA VAL A 126 7.17 -17.82 6.10
C VAL A 126 6.28 -18.80 5.33
N GLN A 127 5.71 -18.37 4.21
CA GLN A 127 4.95 -19.28 3.36
C GLN A 127 5.89 -20.33 2.77
N ALA A 128 5.50 -21.61 2.85
CA ALA A 128 6.27 -22.68 2.24
C ALA A 128 6.42 -22.46 0.73
N PRO A 129 7.60 -22.73 0.14
CA PRO A 129 7.80 -22.60 -1.29
C PRO A 129 6.90 -23.60 -2.03
N GLY A 130 6.29 -23.15 -3.13
CA GLY A 130 5.45 -24.01 -3.97
C GLY A 130 4.36 -23.25 -4.70
N ARG A 131 3.65 -23.96 -5.58
CA ARG A 131 2.44 -23.44 -6.22
C ARG A 131 1.32 -23.44 -5.19
N SER A 132 0.79 -22.26 -4.91
CA SER A 132 -0.38 -22.09 -4.05
C SER A 132 -1.60 -21.76 -4.91
N SER A 133 -2.71 -22.48 -4.69
CA SER A 133 -4.02 -22.10 -5.22
C SER A 133 -4.72 -21.28 -4.14
N CYS A 134 -5.11 -20.04 -4.46
CA CYS A 134 -5.76 -19.11 -3.53
C CYS A 134 -7.25 -19.01 -3.85
N PRO A 135 -8.07 -20.03 -3.49
CA PRO A 135 -9.51 -19.95 -3.71
C PRO A 135 -10.09 -18.76 -2.94
N MET A 136 -11.08 -18.10 -3.52
CA MET A 136 -11.73 -16.93 -2.92
C MET A 136 -10.82 -15.70 -2.79
N ASP A 137 -9.70 -15.64 -3.50
CA ASP A 137 -8.95 -14.40 -3.65
C ASP A 137 -9.77 -13.40 -4.48
N ASP A 138 -10.25 -12.35 -3.81
CA ASP A 138 -10.93 -11.23 -4.44
C ASP A 138 -10.01 -10.02 -4.61
N GLY A 139 -8.71 -10.12 -4.27
CA GLY A 139 -7.76 -9.01 -4.33
C GLY A 139 -7.94 -7.94 -3.25
N SER A 140 -8.84 -8.15 -2.27
CA SER A 140 -8.95 -7.25 -1.12
C SER A 140 -7.67 -7.29 -0.30
N SER A 141 -7.17 -6.10 0.04
CA SER A 141 -5.86 -5.97 0.69
C SER A 141 -5.77 -4.71 1.55
N VAL A 142 -4.79 -4.72 2.44
CA VAL A 142 -4.35 -3.55 3.20
C VAL A 142 -2.87 -3.34 2.93
N THR A 143 -2.51 -2.16 2.45
CA THR A 143 -1.11 -1.74 2.38
C THR A 143 -0.81 -0.88 3.59
N ALA A 144 0.14 -1.33 4.42
CA ALA A 144 0.62 -0.57 5.57
C ALA A 144 1.86 0.24 5.15
N TYR A 145 1.85 1.53 5.48
CA TYR A 145 2.94 2.47 5.30
C TYR A 145 3.40 2.95 6.67
N LEU A 146 4.50 2.40 7.18
CA LEU A 146 5.01 2.68 8.52
C LEU A 146 6.05 3.80 8.50
N SER A 147 5.79 4.85 9.26
CA SER A 147 6.70 5.98 9.41
C SER A 147 7.78 5.66 10.43
N HIS A 148 9.02 6.04 10.13
CA HIS A 148 10.17 5.87 11.02
C HIS A 148 10.87 7.22 11.25
N PRO A 149 11.39 7.47 12.47
CA PRO A 149 12.18 8.67 12.73
C PRO A 149 13.38 8.76 11.79
N GLY A 150 13.55 9.92 11.15
CA GLY A 150 14.69 10.18 10.27
C GLY A 150 14.54 9.65 8.84
N THR A 151 13.40 9.07 8.47
CA THR A 151 13.11 8.65 7.08
C THR A 151 11.99 9.49 6.49
N ALA A 152 12.16 9.93 5.24
CA ALA A 152 11.11 10.65 4.49
C ALA A 152 10.10 9.68 3.84
N GLU A 153 10.53 8.44 3.60
CA GLU A 153 9.70 7.38 3.04
C GLU A 153 9.21 6.44 4.14
N ALA A 154 8.07 5.80 3.89
CA ALA A 154 7.44 4.86 4.79
C ALA A 154 7.83 3.42 4.44
N GLU A 155 8.10 2.60 5.43
CA GLU A 155 8.31 1.17 5.22
C GLU A 155 7.00 0.50 4.83
N VAL A 156 7.00 -0.37 3.82
CA VAL A 156 5.77 -0.85 3.18
C VAL A 156 5.63 -2.37 3.18
N VAL A 157 4.44 -2.82 3.58
CA VAL A 157 3.96 -4.20 3.37
C VAL A 157 2.51 -4.20 2.88
N THR A 158 2.16 -5.19 2.08
CA THR A 158 0.79 -5.46 1.63
C THR A 158 0.30 -6.75 2.26
N ILE A 159 -0.93 -6.72 2.78
CA ILE A 159 -1.58 -7.82 3.47
C ILE A 159 -2.85 -8.16 2.72
N GLU A 160 -2.98 -9.39 2.23
CA GLU A 160 -4.19 -9.87 1.58
C GLU A 160 -5.24 -10.27 2.62
N LEU A 161 -6.48 -9.84 2.43
CA LEU A 161 -7.57 -10.07 3.37
C LEU A 161 -8.36 -11.35 3.06
N ARG A 162 -8.29 -11.81 1.81
CA ARG A 162 -8.95 -13.00 1.27
C ARG A 162 -7.94 -13.85 0.49
N GLY A 163 -8.39 -14.98 -0.05
CA GLY A 163 -7.50 -15.91 -0.75
C GLY A 163 -6.50 -16.58 0.19
N CYS A 164 -5.22 -16.55 -0.20
CA CYS A 164 -4.13 -17.15 0.57
C CYS A 164 -3.76 -16.35 1.83
N GLN A 165 -4.29 -15.14 1.99
CA GLN A 165 -4.04 -14.28 3.15
C GLN A 165 -2.54 -14.09 3.39
N LEU A 166 -1.84 -13.56 2.41
CA LEU A 166 -0.39 -13.38 2.45
C LEU A 166 0.01 -11.99 2.96
N VAL A 167 1.22 -11.90 3.50
CA VAL A 167 1.91 -10.64 3.77
C VAL A 167 3.13 -10.55 2.87
N ALA A 168 3.22 -9.47 2.09
CA ALA A 168 4.26 -9.31 1.07
C ALA A 168 4.86 -7.91 1.13
N ALA A 169 6.17 -7.82 0.98
CA ALA A 169 6.86 -6.59 0.57
C ALA A 169 7.47 -6.77 -0.83
N PRO A 170 7.56 -5.69 -1.64
CA PRO A 170 8.20 -5.76 -2.95
C PRO A 170 9.58 -6.43 -2.90
N GLY A 171 9.80 -7.46 -3.72
CA GLY A 171 11.07 -8.20 -3.81
C GLY A 171 11.38 -9.14 -2.64
N ARG A 172 10.43 -9.38 -1.72
CA ARG A 172 10.61 -10.23 -0.53
C ARG A 172 9.78 -11.50 -0.58
N SER A 173 10.21 -12.51 0.17
CA SER A 173 9.43 -13.72 0.38
C SER A 173 8.21 -13.39 1.23
N VAL A 174 7.10 -14.03 0.90
CA VAL A 174 5.81 -13.78 1.52
C VAL A 174 5.63 -14.56 2.82
N LEU A 175 4.90 -13.97 3.75
CA LEU A 175 4.49 -14.59 5.01
C LEU A 175 3.02 -14.98 4.94
N THR A 176 2.59 -15.82 5.88
CA THR A 176 1.18 -16.15 6.07
C THR A 176 0.56 -15.22 7.10
N THR A 177 -0.58 -14.63 6.79
CA THR A 177 -1.35 -13.81 7.74
C THR A 177 -1.78 -14.62 8.94
N THR A 178 -1.67 -14.02 10.13
CA THR A 178 -2.09 -14.63 11.39
C THR A 178 -3.30 -13.89 11.98
N THR A 179 -3.96 -14.51 12.96
CA THR A 179 -5.01 -13.84 13.75
C THR A 179 -4.47 -12.64 14.52
N ALA A 180 -3.20 -12.66 14.94
CA ALA A 180 -2.56 -11.50 15.57
C ALA A 180 -2.44 -10.34 14.58
N LEU A 181 -2.02 -10.62 13.34
CA LEU A 181 -1.88 -9.62 12.29
C LEU A 181 -3.23 -8.99 11.91
N ARG A 182 -4.28 -9.81 11.74
CA ARG A 182 -5.64 -9.28 11.49
C ARG A 182 -6.16 -8.39 12.62
N ARG A 183 -5.82 -8.70 13.88
CA ARG A 183 -6.19 -7.86 15.03
C ARG A 183 -5.40 -6.55 15.03
N ALA A 184 -4.11 -6.59 14.69
CA ALA A 184 -3.26 -5.41 14.66
C ALA A 184 -3.68 -4.39 13.57
N LEU A 185 -4.29 -4.85 12.48
CA LEU A 185 -4.87 -3.97 11.46
C LEU A 185 -6.07 -3.16 11.97
N GLY A 186 -6.76 -3.64 13.02
CA GLY A 186 -8.03 -3.07 13.45
C GLY A 186 -9.16 -3.26 12.42
N PRO A 187 -10.36 -2.73 12.70
CA PRO A 187 -11.48 -2.81 11.77
C PRO A 187 -11.26 -1.88 10.55
N PRO A 188 -11.76 -2.25 9.36
CA PRO A 188 -11.78 -1.34 8.23
C PRO A 188 -12.59 -0.07 8.56
N PRO A 189 -12.20 1.10 8.02
CA PRO A 189 -13.02 2.31 8.09
C PRO A 189 -14.44 2.07 7.58
N LYS A 190 -15.43 2.74 8.19
CA LYS A 190 -16.84 2.62 7.79
C LYS A 190 -16.99 3.03 6.31
N GLY A 191 -17.70 2.20 5.53
CA GLY A 191 -18.00 2.48 4.11
C GLY A 191 -17.10 1.79 3.08
N LEU A 192 -16.35 0.76 3.50
CA LEU A 192 -15.70 -0.25 2.64
C LEU A 192 -16.62 -1.43 2.33
#